data_AF-B7Q842-F1
#
_entry.id   AF-B7Q842-F1
#
_cell.length_a   1.000
_cell.length_b   1.000
_cell.length_c   1.000
_cell.angle_alpha   90.00
_cell.angle_beta   90.00
_cell.angle_gamma   90.00
#
_symmetry.space_group_name_H-M   'P 1'
#
loop_
_entity.id
_entity.type
_entity.pdbx_description
1 polymer ?
#
loop_
_entity_poly.entity_id
_entity_poly.type
_entity_poly.pdbx_seq_one_letter_code
_entity_poly.pdbx_strand_id
1 'polypeptide(L)' 'MSAPQFIKKLRIANFMKPEINALVDGYEEHKIVIDTKGDGPHGSQAKRRAWERITATLFAVSGI' A
#
# COMPACT_ATOMS: atom_id res chain seq x y z
N MET A 1 21.30 32.42 -2.36
CA MET A 1 21.26 31.04 -1.79
C MET A 1 19.80 30.69 -1.61
N SER A 2 19.24 29.85 -2.49
CA SER A 2 17.80 29.53 -2.46
C SER A 2 17.54 28.42 -1.46
N ALA A 3 16.69 28.68 -0.46
CA ALA A 3 16.24 27.70 0.52
C ALA A 3 15.52 26.53 -0.18
N PRO A 4 15.67 25.28 0.28
CA PRO A 4 14.89 24.17 -0.25
C PRO A 4 13.42 24.45 0.02
N GLN A 5 12.64 24.59 -1.06
CA GLN A 5 11.19 24.70 -0.96
C GLN A 5 10.67 23.41 -0.36
N PHE A 6 10.30 23.44 0.93
CA PHE A 6 9.44 22.44 1.53
C PHE A 6 8.10 22.54 0.81
N ILE A 7 7.97 21.84 -0.32
CA ILE A 7 6.70 21.58 -0.95
C ILE A 7 5.94 20.72 0.04
N LYS A 8 5.13 21.38 0.88
CA LYS A 8 4.00 20.74 1.55
C LYS A 8 3.09 20.24 0.44
N LYS A 9 3.39 19.04 -0.09
CA LYS A 9 2.48 18.29 -0.94
C LYS A 9 1.25 18.07 -0.08
N LEU A 10 0.24 18.93 -0.27
CA LEU A 10 -1.12 18.64 0.10
C LEU A 10 -1.43 17.27 -0.51
N ARG A 11 -1.33 16.20 0.29
CA ARG A 11 -1.62 14.82 -0.13
C ARG A 11 -3.13 14.64 -0.20
N ILE A 12 -3.74 15.32 -1.16
CA ILE A 12 -4.98 14.86 -1.76
C ILE A 12 -4.61 14.63 -3.21
N ALA A 13 -4.00 13.49 -3.52
CA ALA A 13 -3.55 13.22 -4.88
C ALA A 13 -3.45 11.72 -5.14
N ASN A 14 -4.14 11.31 -6.20
CA ASN A 14 -4.03 10.04 -6.91
C ASN A 14 -2.64 9.41 -6.76
N PHE A 15 -2.61 8.14 -6.34
CA PHE A 15 -1.39 7.34 -6.30
C PHE A 15 -0.54 7.58 -7.54
N MET A 16 0.74 7.85 -7.35
CA MET A 16 1.72 7.95 -8.43
C MET A 16 1.97 6.56 -9.01
N LYS A 17 2.44 6.49 -10.26
CA LYS A 17 2.74 5.20 -10.93
C LYS A 17 3.52 4.18 -10.08
N PRO A 18 4.59 4.53 -9.34
CA PRO A 18 5.29 3.55 -8.50
C PRO A 18 4.44 3.06 -7.32
N GLU A 19 3.57 3.91 -6.77
CA GLU A 19 2.64 3.54 -5.70
C GLU A 19 1.52 2.62 -6.22
N ILE A 20 1.01 2.89 -7.43
CA ILE A 20 0.05 2.02 -8.12
C ILE A 20 0.68 0.65 -8.39
N ASN A 21 1.90 0.61 -8.92
CA ASN A 21 2.60 -0.65 -9.17
C ASN A 21 2.79 -1.44 -7.87
N ALA A 22 3.23 -0.78 -6.78
CA ALA A 22 3.38 -1.43 -5.48
C ALA A 22 2.06 -2.02 -4.95
N LEU A 23 0.93 -1.35 -5.18
CA LEU A 23 -0.40 -1.85 -4.82
C LEU A 23 -0.81 -3.05 -5.68
N VAL A 24 -0.59 -2.99 -7.00
CA VAL A 24 -0.92 -4.08 -7.93
C VAL A 24 -0.06 -5.31 -7.64
N ASP A 25 1.26 -5.15 -7.58
CA ASP A 25 2.21 -6.22 -7.32
C ASP A 25 1.92 -6.88 -5.96
N GLY A 26 1.69 -6.06 -4.92
CA GLY A 26 1.36 -6.55 -3.59
C GLY A 26 0.02 -7.30 -3.54
N TYR A 27 -0.99 -6.82 -4.28
CA TYR A 27 -2.27 -7.51 -4.41
C TYR A 27 -2.11 -8.84 -5.14
N GLU A 28 -1.38 -8.88 -6.26
CA GLU A 28 -1.14 -10.11 -7.02
C GLU A 28 -0.41 -11.17 -6.18
N GLU A 29 0.62 -10.78 -5.43
CA GLU A 29 1.35 -11.65 -4.52
C GLU A 29 0.44 -12.26 -3.43
N HIS A 30 -0.50 -11.47 -2.91
CA HIS A 30 -1.39 -11.87 -1.82
C HIS A 30 -2.80 -12.24 -2.27
N LYS A 31 -3.06 -12.34 -3.58
CA LYS A 31 -4.39 -12.49 -4.18
C LYS A 31 -5.16 -13.66 -3.61
N ILE A 32 -4.48 -14.81 -3.44
CA ILE A 32 -5.09 -16.01 -2.85
C ILE A 32 -5.59 -15.70 -1.44
N VAL A 33 -4.78 -15.04 -0.60
CA VAL A 33 -5.15 -14.72 0.77
C VAL A 33 -6.30 -13.72 0.82
N ILE A 34 -6.30 -12.72 -0.08
CA ILE A 34 -7.28 -11.64 -0.11
C ILE A 34 -8.63 -12.11 -0.66
N ASP A 35 -8.64 -12.82 -1.79
CA ASP A 35 -9.86 -13.20 -2.49
C ASP A 35 -10.47 -14.51 -1.97
N THR A 36 -9.63 -15.50 -1.61
CA THR A 36 -10.12 -16.87 -1.39
C THR A 36 -10.36 -17.22 0.07
N LYS A 37 -9.74 -16.50 1.02
CA LYS A 37 -10.04 -16.74 2.43
C LYS A 37 -11.41 -16.16 2.77
N GLY A 38 -12.25 -16.96 3.42
CA GLY A 38 -13.54 -16.50 3.95
C GLY A 38 -13.36 -15.46 5.06
N ASP A 39 -14.42 -14.73 5.40
CA ASP A 39 -14.36 -13.64 6.39
C ASP A 39 -14.43 -14.10 7.85
N GLY A 40 -14.32 -15.41 8.09
CA GLY A 40 -14.18 -15.96 9.45
C GLY A 40 -12.91 -15.45 10.16
N PRO A 41 -12.78 -15.65 11.48
CA PRO A 41 -11.72 -15.04 12.29
C PRO A 41 -10.30 -15.24 11.75
N HIS A 42 -9.97 -16.46 11.32
CA HIS A 42 -8.65 -16.78 10.74
C HIS A 42 -8.44 -16.18 9.35
N GLY A 43 -9.50 -16.08 8.53
CA GLY A 43 -9.42 -15.50 7.20
C GLY A 43 -9.30 -13.99 7.26
N SER A 44 -10.12 -13.33 8.08
CA SER A 44 -10.03 -11.88 8.36
C SER A 44 -8.66 -11.48 8.90
N GLN A 45 -8.09 -12.25 9.83
CA GLN A 45 -6.73 -11.97 10.33
C GLN A 45 -5.66 -12.14 9.25
N ALA A 46 -5.79 -13.15 8.39
CA ALA A 46 -4.84 -13.37 7.31
C ALA A 46 -4.94 -12.27 6.23
N LYS A 47 -6.15 -11.83 5.87
CA LYS A 47 -6.38 -10.68 4.98
C LYS A 47 -5.76 -9.41 5.56
N ARG A 48 -5.98 -9.15 6.85
CA ARG A 48 -5.38 -8.00 7.54
C ARG A 48 -3.86 -8.01 7.43
N ARG A 49 -3.21 -9.15 7.72
CA ARG A 49 -1.74 -9.28 7.60
C ARG A 49 -1.24 -9.08 6.17
N ALA A 50 -1.98 -9.54 5.17
CA ALA A 50 -1.66 -9.29 3.77
C ALA A 50 -1.72 -7.79 3.45
N TRP A 51 -2.80 -7.11 3.83
CA TRP A 51 -2.93 -5.66 3.64
C TRP A 51 -1.88 -4.86 4.41
N GLU A 52 -1.51 -5.27 5.63
CA GLU A 52 -0.42 -4.64 6.40
C GLU A 52 0.93 -4.70 5.68
N ARG A 53 1.21 -5.79 4.94
CA ARG A 53 2.42 -5.90 4.12
C ARG A 53 2.36 -5.01 2.89
N ILE A 54 1.22 -5.01 2.18
CA ILE A 54 1.01 -4.19 0.99
C ILE A 54 1.15 -2.70 1.34
N THR A 55 0.57 -2.26 2.47
CA THR A 55 0.67 -0.87 2.92
C THR A 55 2.07 -0.50 3.38
N ALA A 56 2.82 -1.41 4.00
CA ALA A 56 4.23 -1.17 4.33
C ALA A 56 5.07 -0.93 3.08
N THR A 57 4.89 -1.74 2.02
CA THR A 57 5.57 -1.55 0.73
C THR A 57 5.16 -0.23 0.08
N LEU A 58 3.87 0.10 0.09
CA LEU A 58 3.36 1.38 -0.40
C LEU A 58 4.05 2.56 0.30
N PHE A 59 4.11 2.57 1.64
CA PHE A 59 4.73 3.66 2.39
C PHE A 59 6.23 3.79 2.13
N ALA A 60 6.93 2.65 1.99
CA ALA A 60 8.34 2.66 1.61
C ALA A 60 8.55 3.32 0.24
N VAL A 61 7.69 3.05 -0.74
CA VAL A 61 7.75 3.65 -2.08
C VAL A 61 7.31 5.12 -2.07
N SER A 62 6.36 5.49 -1.21
CA SER A 62 5.91 6.87 -1.00
C SER A 62 6.90 7.75 -0.22
N GLY A 63 7.91 7.14 0.43
CA GLY A 63 8.87 7.84 1.29
C GLY A 63 8.25 8.40 2.57
N ILE A 64 7.30 7.66 3.17
CA ILE A 64 6.55 8.03 4.38
C ILE A 64 7.06 7.21 5.57
#